data_AF-A0A9X2YJ96-F1
#
_entry.id   AF-A0A9X2YJ96-F1
#
_cell.length_a   1.000
_cell.length_b   1.000
_cell.length_c   1.000
_cell.angle_alpha   90.00
_cell.angle_beta   90.00
_cell.angle_gamma   90.00
#
_symmetry.space_group_name_H-M   'P 1'
#
loop_
_entity.id
_entity.type
_entity.pdbx_description
1 polymer ?
#
loop_
_entity_poly.entity_id
_entity_poly.type
_entity_poly.pdbx_seq_one_letter_code
_entity_poly.pdbx_strand_id
1 'polypeptide(L)' 'GCPAAACLHWGAMWGPAARADYVDPLGLLAGTAIRLKPVAG' A
#
# COMPACT_ATOMS: atom_id res chain seq x y z
N GLY A 1 -2.25 14.87 -1.35
CA GLY A 1 -2.99 13.99 -0.42
C GLY A 1 -4.24 13.47 -1.12
N CYS A 2 -4.71 12.26 -0.82
CA CYS A 2 -5.87 11.66 -1.47
C CYS A 2 -7.16 12.46 -1.15
N PRO A 3 -8.01 12.79 -2.15
CA PRO A 3 -9.24 13.57 -1.91
C PRO A 3 -10.44 12.74 -1.40
N ALA A 4 -10.27 11.44 -1.18
CA ALA A 4 -11.34 10.55 -0.73
C ALA A 4 -11.65 10.73 0.77
N ALA A 5 -12.92 10.56 1.15
CA ALA A 5 -13.39 10.65 2.54
C ALA A 5 -12.75 9.58 3.46
N ALA A 6 -12.42 8.41 2.93
CA ALA A 6 -11.61 7.39 3.59
C ALA A 6 -10.62 6.78 2.59
N CYS A 7 -9.32 6.87 2.89
CA CYS A 7 -8.28 6.23 2.09
C CYS A 7 -7.30 5.46 2.98
N LEU A 8 -7.00 4.22 2.60
CA LEU A 8 -5.87 3.49 3.17
C LEU A 8 -4.61 3.88 2.42
N HIS A 9 -3.74 4.66 3.07
CA HIS A 9 -2.41 4.97 2.55
C HIS A 9 -1.42 3.95 3.10
N TRP A 10 -0.89 3.09 2.22
CA TRP A 10 0.10 2.08 2.57
C TRP A 10 1.16 2.01 1.48
N GLY A 11 2.34 1.51 1.83
CA GLY A 11 3.46 1.31 0.89
C GLY A 11 4.29 0.10 1.31
N ALA A 12 5.12 -0.37 0.39
CA ALA A 12 6.09 -1.42 0.64
C ALA A 12 7.49 -0.80 0.71
N MET A 13 8.28 -1.28 1.67
CA MET A 13 9.68 -0.88 1.81
C MET A 13 10.56 -2.12 1.86
N TRP A 14 11.76 -2.04 1.27
CA TRP A 14 12.75 -3.10 1.32
C TRP A 14 14.06 -2.56 1.88
N GLY A 15 14.61 -3.26 2.86
CA GLY A 15 15.91 -2.96 3.44
C GLY A 15 15.86 -2.93 4.96
N PRO A 16 16.98 -2.57 5.60
CA PRO A 16 17.09 -2.62 7.05
C PRO A 16 16.40 -1.42 7.70
N ALA A 17 15.30 -1.69 8.41
CA ALA A 17 14.62 -0.78 9.34
C ALA A 17 14.52 0.67 8.82
N ALA A 18 15.17 1.62 9.50
CA ALA A 18 15.11 3.05 9.19
C ALA A 18 15.78 3.45 7.86
N ARG A 19 16.48 2.53 7.18
CA ARG A 19 17.14 2.75 5.89
C ARG A 19 16.44 2.04 4.73
N ALA A 20 15.23 1.53 4.93
CA ALA A 20 14.52 0.82 3.89
C ALA A 20 14.06 1.76 2.76
N ASP A 21 14.18 1.30 1.52
CA ASP A 21 13.80 2.01 0.32
C ASP A 21 12.35 1.69 -0.04
N TYR A 22 11.59 2.69 -0.48
CA TYR A 22 10.25 2.47 -1.01
C TYR A 22 10.33 1.74 -2.35
N VAL A 23 9.49 0.71 -2.49
CA VAL A 23 9.31 -0.04 -3.73
C VAL A 23 7.87 0.05 -4.19
N ASP A 24 7.61 -0.17 -5.48
CA ASP A 24 6.24 -0.22 -6.02
C ASP A 24 5.47 -1.39 -5.36
N PRO A 25 4.49 -1.09 -4.48
CA PRO A 25 3.77 -2.13 -3.77
C PRO A 25 2.82 -2.91 -4.68
N LEU A 26 2.38 -2.35 -5.81
CA LEU A 26 1.46 -3.03 -6.72
C LEU A 26 2.15 -4.15 -7.50
N GLY A 27 3.43 -3.97 -7.85
CA GLY A 27 4.25 -5.01 -8.46
C GLY A 27 4.37 -6.28 -7.60
N LEU A 28 4.31 -6.15 -6.27
CA LEU A 28 4.33 -7.28 -5.33
C LEU A 28 3.00 -8.06 -5.31
N LEU A 29 1.93 -7.48 -5.82
CA LEU A 29 0.59 -8.05 -5.82
C LEU A 29 0.21 -8.67 -7.18
N ALA A 30 1.11 -8.65 -8.17
CA ALA A 30 0.82 -9.10 -9.53
C ALA A 30 0.28 -10.54 -9.59
N GLY A 31 0.67 -11.41 -8.66
CA GLY A 31 0.19 -12.79 -8.55
C GLY A 31 -0.98 -13.03 -7.59
N THR A 32 -1.39 -12.00 -6.83
CA THR A 32 -2.36 -12.15 -5.73
C THR A 32 -3.49 -11.14 -5.88
N ALA A 33 -4.70 -11.62 -6.15
CA ALA A 33 -5.87 -10.75 -6.24
C ALA A 33 -6.19 -10.12 -4.86
N ILE A 34 -5.91 -8.83 -4.71
CA ILE A 34 -6.24 -8.06 -3.51
C ILE A 34 -7.55 -7.29 -3.74
N ARG A 35 -8.49 -7.43 -2.81
CA ARG A 35 -9.73 -6.65 -2.76
C ARG A 35 -9.72 -5.80 -1.50
N LEU A 36 -9.69 -4.48 -1.68
CA LEU A 36 -9.82 -3.55 -0.56
C LEU A 36 -11.25 -3.64 -0.03
N LYS A 37 -11.41 -4.01 1.24
CA LYS A 37 -12.71 -3.90 1.91
C LYS A 37 -12.99 -2.42 2.19
N PRO A 38 -14.25 -1.96 2.03
CA PRO A 38 -14.63 -0.66 2.56
C PRO A 38 -14.40 -0.68 4.07
N VAL A 39 -13.54 0.22 4.55
CA VAL A 39 -13.64 0.74 5.92
C VAL A 39 -14.86 1.66 5.87
N ALA A 40 -15.85 1.46 6.75
CA ALA A 40 -17.17 2.09 6.67
C ALA A 40 -17.14 3.58 6.23
N GLY A 41 -18.10 3.96 5.39
CA GLY A 41 -18.30 5.33 4.92
C GLY A 41 -18.88 6.27 5.97
#